data_AF-A0A659SFR4-F1
#
_entry.id   AF-A0A659SFR4-F1
#
_cell.length_a   1.000
_cell.length_b   1.000
_cell.length_c   1.000
_cell.angle_alpha   90.00
_cell.angle_beta   90.00
_cell.angle_gamma   90.00
#
_symmetry.space_group_name_H-M   'P 1'
#
loop_
_entity.id
_entity.type
_entity.pdbx_description
1 polymer ?
#
loop_
_entity_poly.entity_id
_entity_poly.type
_entity_poly.pdbx_seq_one_letter_code
_entity_poly.pdbx_strand_id
1 'polypeptide(L)'
;LRNIARCYPPRRPTLAELLEPVVEAKYILTPVLWKYLYRYAKKHQARGNGFGYGMVYPDNPESVARTLSARYYKDGAEILIDRGWDMAKGEVNFDDAGNQQHRPRRLTPRECARLMGFEAPQTYQFRIPVSDTQAYRQFGNSVVVPVFAAVAKLLEPKIHQAVTLRQRETVDGGRSR
;
A
#
# COMPACT_ATOMS: atom_id res chain seq x y z
N LEU A 1 5.08 -16.41 17.16
CA LEU A 1 3.94 -16.26 16.23
C LEU A 1 3.59 -17.56 15.48
N ARG A 2 3.68 -18.76 16.10
CA ARG A 2 3.50 -20.05 15.39
C ARG A 2 2.08 -20.28 14.83
N ASN A 3 1.07 -19.59 15.35
CA ASN A 3 -0.34 -19.78 14.97
C ASN A 3 -0.90 -18.66 14.06
N ILE A 4 -0.07 -17.74 13.55
CA ILE A 4 -0.56 -16.59 12.76
C ILE A 4 -1.27 -17.00 11.46
N ALA A 5 -0.84 -18.12 10.85
CA ALA A 5 -1.47 -18.67 9.66
C ALA A 5 -2.95 -19.02 9.87
N ARG A 6 -3.39 -19.31 11.12
CA ARG A 6 -4.80 -19.56 11.44
C ARG A 6 -5.68 -18.32 11.33
N CYS A 7 -5.07 -17.13 11.30
CA CYS A 7 -5.76 -15.86 11.19
C CYS A 7 -5.74 -15.30 9.77
N TYR A 8 -5.19 -16.03 8.79
CA TYR A 8 -5.17 -15.59 7.42
C TYR A 8 -6.60 -15.59 6.85
N PRO A 9 -6.94 -14.60 6.00
CA PRO A 9 -8.24 -14.59 5.37
C PRO A 9 -8.33 -15.77 4.39
N PRO A 10 -9.53 -16.37 4.21
CA PRO A 10 -9.72 -17.45 3.24
C PRO A 10 -9.48 -16.98 1.80
N ARG A 11 -9.70 -15.69 1.54
CA ARG A 11 -9.40 -15.01 0.28
C ARG A 11 -8.68 -13.70 0.56
N ARG A 12 -7.52 -13.51 -0.04
CA ARG A 12 -6.82 -12.22 -0.05
C ARG A 12 -7.51 -11.30 -1.08
N PRO A 13 -7.87 -10.05 -0.72
CA PRO A 13 -8.30 -9.08 -1.72
C PRO A 13 -7.21 -8.87 -2.77
N THR A 14 -7.59 -8.78 -4.04
CA THR A 14 -6.66 -8.43 -5.12
C THR A 14 -6.37 -6.93 -5.07
N LEU A 15 -5.27 -6.48 -5.70
CA LEU A 15 -4.99 -5.05 -5.73
C LEU A 15 -6.09 -4.28 -6.48
N ALA A 16 -6.64 -4.85 -7.55
CA ALA A 16 -7.72 -4.25 -8.33
C ALA A 16 -8.95 -3.91 -7.49
N GLU A 17 -9.33 -4.78 -6.54
CA GLU A 17 -10.46 -4.54 -5.63
C GLU A 17 -10.23 -3.32 -4.70
N LEU A 18 -8.96 -2.94 -4.47
CA LEU A 18 -8.61 -1.80 -3.63
C LEU A 18 -8.62 -0.47 -4.40
N LEU A 19 -8.62 -0.50 -5.73
CA LEU A 19 -8.50 0.70 -6.55
C LEU A 19 -9.82 1.50 -6.60
N GLU A 20 -9.69 2.81 -6.73
CA GLU A 20 -10.83 3.68 -7.05
C GLU A 20 -11.27 3.47 -8.51
N PRO A 21 -12.58 3.36 -8.80
CA PRO A 21 -13.06 3.21 -10.16
C PRO A 21 -12.82 4.47 -11.01
N VAL A 22 -12.87 5.65 -10.38
CA VAL A 22 -12.62 6.94 -11.02
C VAL A 22 -11.58 7.71 -10.20
N VAL A 23 -10.54 8.19 -10.88
CA VAL A 23 -9.39 8.85 -10.24
C VAL A 23 -9.14 10.20 -10.89
N GLU A 24 -8.87 11.23 -10.08
CA GLU A 24 -8.52 12.55 -10.57
C GLU A 24 -7.23 12.54 -11.41
N ALA A 25 -7.19 13.35 -12.47
CA ALA A 25 -6.05 13.39 -13.39
C ALA A 25 -4.72 13.80 -12.71
N LYS A 26 -4.76 14.50 -11.58
CA LYS A 26 -3.57 14.91 -10.80
C LYS A 26 -2.72 13.72 -10.30
N TYR A 27 -3.29 12.52 -10.23
CA TYR A 27 -2.57 11.32 -9.82
C TYR A 27 -1.82 10.66 -10.99
N ILE A 28 -2.18 10.97 -12.23
CA ILE A 28 -1.43 10.54 -13.41
C ILE A 28 -0.07 11.24 -13.38
N LEU A 29 1.01 10.49 -13.63
CA LEU A 29 2.34 11.08 -13.66
C LEU A 29 2.42 12.18 -14.72
N THR A 30 3.13 13.26 -14.40
CA THR A 30 3.44 14.28 -15.39
C THR A 30 4.38 13.69 -16.46
N PRO A 31 4.36 14.23 -17.70
CA PRO A 31 5.26 13.75 -18.75
C PRO A 31 6.74 13.74 -18.31
N VAL A 32 7.16 14.80 -17.63
CA VAL A 32 8.55 14.96 -17.14
C VAL A 32 8.89 13.91 -16.10
N LEU A 33 8.02 13.69 -15.11
CA LEU A 33 8.27 12.72 -14.05
C LEU A 33 8.29 11.29 -14.61
N TRP A 34 7.36 10.95 -15.50
CA TRP A 34 7.35 9.64 -16.14
C TRP A 34 8.63 9.39 -16.95
N LYS A 35 9.04 10.37 -17.77
CA LYS A 35 10.29 10.31 -18.55
C LYS A 35 11.51 10.07 -17.67
N TYR A 36 11.57 10.78 -16.54
CA TYR A 36 12.62 10.62 -15.56
C TYR A 36 12.65 9.20 -14.97
N LEU A 37 11.54 8.73 -14.41
CA LEU A 37 11.46 7.40 -13.78
C LEU A 37 11.76 6.27 -14.78
N TYR A 38 11.22 6.38 -15.99
CA TYR A 38 11.44 5.41 -17.06
C TYR A 38 12.91 5.29 -17.46
N ARG A 39 13.58 6.43 -17.71
CA ARG A 39 15.02 6.44 -18.04
C ARG A 39 15.88 6.01 -16.86
N TYR A 40 15.50 6.40 -15.65
CA TYR A 40 16.21 6.01 -14.43
C TYR A 40 16.20 4.49 -14.25
N ALA A 41 15.03 3.84 -14.38
CA ALA A 41 14.92 2.38 -14.31
C ALA A 41 15.82 1.69 -15.35
N LYS A 42 15.79 2.13 -16.63
CA LYS A 42 16.65 1.58 -17.67
C LYS A 42 18.14 1.70 -17.36
N LYS A 43 18.58 2.89 -16.94
CA LYS A 43 19.98 3.15 -16.58
C LYS A 43 20.46 2.20 -15.48
N HIS A 44 19.61 1.92 -14.50
CA HIS A 44 19.97 1.04 -13.39
C HIS A 44 19.89 -0.44 -13.75
N GLN A 45 18.92 -0.85 -14.58
CA GLN A 45 18.82 -2.19 -15.12
C GLN A 45 20.02 -2.55 -16.01
N ALA A 46 20.50 -1.62 -16.84
CA ALA A 46 21.70 -1.81 -17.67
C ALA A 46 22.97 -2.04 -16.83
N ARG A 47 22.97 -1.60 -15.56
CA ARG A 47 24.07 -1.80 -14.60
C ARG A 47 23.87 -3.06 -13.73
N GLY A 48 22.90 -3.91 -14.05
CA GLY A 48 22.56 -5.13 -13.30
C GLY A 48 21.86 -4.87 -11.96
N ASN A 49 21.33 -3.66 -11.73
CA ASN A 49 20.66 -3.32 -10.47
C ASN A 49 19.13 -3.34 -10.60
N GLY A 50 18.43 -3.64 -9.51
CA GLY A 50 16.96 -3.62 -9.43
C GLY A 50 16.33 -2.26 -9.11
N PHE A 51 17.08 -1.15 -9.17
CA PHE A 51 16.55 0.18 -8.89
C PHE A 51 15.67 0.69 -10.04
N GLY A 52 14.56 1.34 -9.71
CA GLY A 52 13.58 1.84 -10.67
C GLY A 52 12.20 1.97 -10.05
N TYR A 53 11.17 2.04 -10.88
CA TYR A 53 9.78 2.05 -10.44
C TYR A 53 9.21 0.63 -10.31
N GLY A 54 8.16 0.47 -9.51
CA GLY A 54 7.37 -0.76 -9.41
C GLY A 54 6.06 -0.59 -10.17
N MET A 55 5.97 -1.16 -11.37
CA MET A 55 4.71 -1.18 -12.12
C MET A 55 3.79 -2.26 -11.60
N VAL A 56 2.52 -1.93 -11.45
CA VAL A 56 1.45 -2.86 -11.15
C VAL A 56 0.44 -2.84 -12.29
N TYR A 57 0.08 -4.04 -12.76
CA TYR A 57 -0.97 -4.28 -13.74
C TYR A 57 -2.22 -4.76 -13.01
N PRO A 58 -3.27 -3.93 -12.87
CA PRO A 58 -4.49 -4.29 -12.12
C PRO A 58 -5.21 -5.51 -12.65
N ASP A 59 -5.13 -5.77 -13.96
CA ASP A 59 -5.77 -6.91 -14.62
C ASP A 59 -5.13 -8.26 -14.24
N ASN A 60 -3.95 -8.23 -13.61
CA ASN A 60 -3.33 -9.43 -13.06
C ASN A 60 -3.76 -9.62 -11.59
N PRO A 61 -4.62 -10.61 -11.27
CA PRO A 61 -5.12 -10.83 -9.91
C PRO A 61 -4.02 -11.24 -8.91
N GLU A 62 -2.90 -11.78 -9.42
CA GLU A 62 -1.74 -12.16 -8.60
C GLU A 62 -0.78 -10.99 -8.36
N SER A 63 -1.07 -9.81 -8.88
CA SER A 63 -0.20 -8.65 -8.71
C SER A 63 -0.08 -8.25 -7.24
N VAL A 64 1.17 -8.12 -6.78
CA VAL A 64 1.51 -7.64 -5.44
C VAL A 64 2.35 -6.39 -5.59
N ALA A 65 1.93 -5.32 -4.94
CA ALA A 65 2.67 -4.07 -4.92
C ALA A 65 3.98 -4.21 -4.12
N ARG A 66 4.99 -3.39 -4.45
CA ARG A 66 6.14 -3.18 -3.56
C ARG A 66 5.67 -2.49 -2.27
N THR A 67 6.53 -2.45 -1.27
CA THR A 67 6.25 -1.75 -0.01
C THR A 67 5.93 -0.28 -0.25
N LEU A 68 4.78 0.18 0.27
CA LEU A 68 4.45 1.60 0.38
C LEU A 68 5.39 2.24 1.41
N SER A 69 6.41 2.95 0.94
CA SER A 69 7.45 3.50 1.81
C SER A 69 7.09 4.88 2.37
N ALA A 70 7.76 5.29 3.44
CA ALA A 70 7.71 6.66 3.95
C ALA A 70 8.14 7.73 2.92
N ARG A 71 8.80 7.33 1.82
CA ARG A 71 9.23 8.23 0.72
C ARG A 71 8.24 8.29 -0.44
N TYR A 72 7.16 7.51 -0.40
CA TYR A 72 6.17 7.45 -1.49
C TYR A 72 5.61 8.83 -1.88
N TYR A 73 5.55 9.76 -0.92
CA TYR A 73 5.10 11.14 -1.18
C TYR A 73 5.93 11.90 -2.22
N LYS A 74 7.18 11.49 -2.50
CA LYS A 74 8.08 12.20 -3.43
C LYS A 74 7.62 12.05 -4.87
N ASP A 75 7.59 10.82 -5.36
CA ASP A 75 7.33 10.48 -6.77
C ASP A 75 6.39 9.28 -6.93
N GLY A 76 6.11 8.55 -5.85
CA GLY A 76 5.29 7.34 -5.85
C GLY A 76 5.92 6.17 -6.62
N ALA A 77 7.23 6.22 -6.89
CA ALA A 77 7.88 5.29 -7.81
C ALA A 77 7.77 3.82 -7.40
N GLU A 78 7.64 3.52 -6.10
CA GLU A 78 7.55 2.14 -5.63
C GLU A 78 6.29 1.41 -6.13
N ILE A 79 5.19 2.13 -6.34
CA ILE A 79 3.90 1.57 -6.75
C ILE A 79 3.24 2.53 -7.74
N LEU A 80 3.33 2.17 -9.01
CA LEU A 80 2.66 2.85 -10.12
C LEU A 80 1.62 1.92 -10.72
N ILE A 81 0.41 2.44 -10.91
CA ILE A 81 -0.69 1.72 -11.56
C ILE A 81 -0.61 1.95 -13.05
N ASP A 82 -0.46 0.86 -13.81
CA ASP A 82 -0.51 0.90 -15.26
C ASP A 82 -1.89 1.38 -15.76
N ARG A 83 -1.87 2.06 -16.90
CA ARG A 83 -3.06 2.59 -17.57
C ARG A 83 -3.08 2.20 -19.05
N GLY A 84 -2.44 1.09 -19.41
CA GLY A 84 -2.28 0.64 -20.79
C GLY A 84 -1.03 1.21 -21.49
N TRP A 85 0.04 1.48 -20.75
CA TRP A 85 1.29 1.97 -21.37
C TRP A 85 1.91 0.89 -22.26
N ASP A 86 2.13 1.21 -23.53
CA ASP A 86 2.79 0.32 -24.48
C ASP A 86 4.32 0.46 -24.34
N MET A 87 4.95 -0.59 -23.81
CA MET A 87 6.39 -0.63 -23.61
C MET A 87 7.17 -0.52 -24.91
N ALA A 88 6.75 -1.21 -25.97
CA ALA A 88 7.44 -1.22 -27.25
C ALA A 88 7.39 0.16 -27.92
N LYS A 89 6.23 0.83 -27.88
CA LYS A 89 6.13 2.23 -28.35
C LYS A 89 6.98 3.17 -27.51
N GLY A 90 7.03 2.97 -26.20
CA GLY A 90 7.88 3.75 -25.29
C GLY A 90 9.39 3.61 -25.55
N GLU A 91 9.84 2.46 -26.05
CA GLU A 91 11.21 2.23 -26.51
C GLU A 91 11.51 2.99 -27.80
N VAL A 92 10.60 2.93 -28.78
CA VAL A 92 10.78 3.53 -30.11
C VAL A 92 10.67 5.05 -30.06
N ASN A 93 9.58 5.56 -29.48
CA ASN A 93 9.32 6.98 -29.31
C ASN A 93 8.63 7.24 -27.98
N PHE A 94 9.42 7.59 -26.97
CA PHE A 94 8.91 7.88 -25.64
C PHE A 94 7.84 8.97 -25.63
N ASP A 95 7.96 9.99 -26.50
CA ASP A 95 7.07 11.14 -26.54
C ASP A 95 5.87 10.95 -27.50
N ASP A 96 5.58 9.71 -27.92
CA ASP A 96 4.40 9.38 -28.74
C ASP A 96 3.10 9.88 -28.11
N ALA A 97 2.36 10.72 -28.84
CA ALA A 97 1.18 11.42 -28.31
C ALA A 97 0.08 10.46 -27.85
N GLY A 98 -0.10 9.32 -28.52
CA GLY A 98 -1.09 8.31 -28.15
C GLY A 98 -0.69 7.56 -26.88
N ASN A 99 0.55 7.09 -26.81
CA ASN A 99 1.06 6.37 -25.65
C ASN A 99 1.17 7.27 -24.40
N GLN A 100 1.48 8.55 -24.59
CA GLN A 100 1.50 9.56 -23.52
C GLN A 100 0.14 9.75 -22.83
N GLN A 101 -0.99 9.38 -23.45
CA GLN A 101 -2.30 9.40 -22.76
C GLN A 101 -2.43 8.27 -21.72
N HIS A 102 -1.64 7.21 -21.87
CA HIS A 102 -1.63 5.99 -21.07
C HIS A 102 -0.51 5.98 -20.02
N ARG A 103 0.07 7.15 -19.70
CA ARG A 103 1.06 7.26 -18.62
C ARG A 103 0.51 6.65 -17.32
N PRO A 104 1.36 5.96 -16.54
CA PRO A 104 0.93 5.37 -15.28
C PRO A 104 0.55 6.46 -14.28
N ARG A 105 -0.16 6.05 -13.22
CA ARG A 105 -0.56 6.93 -12.12
C ARG A 105 -0.03 6.43 -10.79
N ARG A 106 0.03 7.33 -9.81
CA ARG A 106 0.21 6.99 -8.40
C ARG A 106 -1.09 6.46 -7.81
N LEU A 107 -0.97 5.81 -6.65
CA LEU A 107 -2.09 5.52 -5.76
C LEU A 107 -2.67 6.83 -5.22
N THR A 108 -3.98 6.88 -5.03
CA THR A 108 -4.62 7.94 -4.24
C THR A 108 -4.41 7.69 -2.74
N PRO A 109 -4.54 8.71 -1.86
CA PRO A 109 -4.52 8.50 -0.41
C PRO A 109 -5.55 7.46 0.06
N ARG A 110 -6.73 7.40 -0.59
CA ARG A 110 -7.77 6.41 -0.29
C ARG A 110 -7.31 4.99 -0.61
N GLU A 111 -6.67 4.80 -1.77
CA GLU A 111 -6.11 3.50 -2.16
C GLU A 111 -4.96 3.08 -1.24
N CYS A 112 -4.13 4.03 -0.78
CA CYS A 112 -3.13 3.77 0.26
C CYS A 112 -3.78 3.31 1.58
N ALA A 113 -4.87 3.96 2.01
CA ALA A 113 -5.59 3.55 3.21
C ALA A 113 -6.11 2.11 3.11
N ARG A 114 -6.66 1.73 1.96
CA ARG A 114 -7.10 0.36 1.67
C ARG A 114 -5.96 -0.64 1.64
N LEU A 115 -4.86 -0.30 0.97
CA LEU A 115 -3.66 -1.13 0.90
C LEU A 115 -3.09 -1.44 2.28
N MET A 116 -3.12 -0.46 3.19
CA MET A 116 -2.64 -0.60 4.56
C MET A 116 -3.70 -1.20 5.52
N GLY A 117 -4.94 -1.39 5.06
CA GLY A 117 -6.03 -2.00 5.82
C GLY A 117 -6.80 -1.07 6.75
N PHE A 118 -6.67 0.25 6.60
CA PHE A 118 -7.45 1.26 7.34
C PHE A 118 -8.87 1.46 6.77
N GLU A 119 -9.10 1.05 5.53
CA GLU A 119 -10.36 1.19 4.81
C GLU A 119 -10.67 -0.13 4.09
N ALA A 120 -11.94 -0.53 4.05
CA ALA A 120 -12.35 -1.72 3.31
C ALA A 120 -12.45 -1.44 1.80
N PRO A 121 -12.42 -2.48 0.94
CA PRO A 121 -12.64 -2.33 -0.49
C PRO A 121 -13.95 -1.60 -0.77
N GLN A 122 -13.90 -0.58 -1.63
CA GLN A 122 -15.07 0.20 -2.07
C GLN A 122 -15.87 0.88 -0.93
N THR A 123 -15.26 1.10 0.23
CA THR A 123 -15.83 1.91 1.32
C THR A 123 -15.10 3.25 1.48
N TYR A 124 -15.71 4.16 2.25
CA TYR A 124 -15.27 5.55 2.44
C TYR A 124 -15.43 6.02 3.90
N GLN A 125 -15.19 5.16 4.88
CA GLN A 125 -15.37 5.47 6.29
C GLN A 125 -14.16 6.17 6.92
N PHE A 126 -12.95 5.89 6.42
CA PHE A 126 -11.73 6.46 6.96
C PHE A 126 -11.60 7.94 6.56
N ARG A 127 -11.49 8.84 7.53
CA ARG A 127 -11.36 10.27 7.25
C ARG A 127 -9.89 10.60 7.01
N ILE A 128 -9.61 11.33 5.92
CA ILE A 128 -8.27 11.81 5.58
C ILE A 128 -8.30 13.34 5.62
N PRO A 129 -8.11 13.98 6.81
CA PRO A 129 -8.25 15.43 6.97
C PRO A 129 -6.97 16.21 6.65
N VAL A 130 -6.02 15.57 5.93
CA VAL A 130 -4.69 16.09 5.65
C VAL A 130 -4.43 16.12 4.15
N SER A 131 -3.41 16.86 3.73
CA SER A 131 -2.97 16.88 2.32
C SER A 131 -2.50 15.50 1.85
N ASP A 132 -2.54 15.23 0.54
CA ASP A 132 -2.05 13.99 -0.08
C ASP A 132 -0.62 13.66 0.37
N THR A 133 0.28 14.65 0.36
CA THR A 133 1.68 14.49 0.79
C THR A 133 1.78 13.98 2.23
N GLN A 134 0.96 14.51 3.14
CA GLN A 134 0.94 14.08 4.54
C GLN A 134 0.30 12.70 4.67
N ALA A 135 -0.79 12.43 3.96
CA ALA A 135 -1.43 11.13 3.95
C ALA A 135 -0.46 10.02 3.48
N TYR A 136 0.28 10.25 2.39
CA TYR A 136 1.30 9.31 1.92
C TYR A 136 2.38 9.05 2.98
N ARG A 137 2.83 10.08 3.70
CA ARG A 137 3.79 9.91 4.81
C ARG A 137 3.20 9.12 5.97
N GLN A 138 1.94 9.36 6.33
CA GLN A 138 1.26 8.65 7.40
C GLN A 138 1.11 7.17 7.06
N PHE A 139 0.57 6.85 5.88
CA PHE A 139 0.39 5.47 5.45
C PHE A 139 1.72 4.75 5.22
N GLY A 140 2.71 5.41 4.62
CA GLY A 140 4.05 4.84 4.41
C GLY A 140 4.88 4.63 5.69
N ASN A 141 4.49 5.23 6.81
CA ASN A 141 5.05 4.97 8.15
C ASN A 141 4.12 4.11 9.02
N SER A 142 2.97 3.68 8.50
CA SER A 142 2.01 2.88 9.24
C SER A 142 2.36 1.40 9.19
N VAL A 143 1.71 0.64 10.07
CA VAL A 143 1.66 -0.81 10.01
C VAL A 143 0.49 -1.29 9.17
N VAL A 144 0.55 -2.53 8.69
CA VAL A 144 -0.58 -3.19 8.01
C VAL A 144 -1.61 -3.61 9.07
N VAL A 145 -2.77 -2.94 9.10
CA VAL A 145 -3.82 -3.12 10.12
C VAL A 145 -4.24 -4.57 10.34
N PRO A 146 -4.60 -5.37 9.31
CA PRO A 146 -5.04 -6.75 9.52
C PRO A 146 -3.97 -7.66 10.13
N VAL A 147 -2.68 -7.33 9.97
CA VAL A 147 -1.59 -8.09 10.63
C VAL A 147 -1.68 -7.92 12.13
N PHE A 148 -1.83 -6.69 12.61
CA PHE A 148 -1.93 -6.42 14.06
C PHE A 148 -3.28 -6.86 14.63
N ALA A 149 -4.36 -6.80 13.85
CA ALA A 149 -5.64 -7.39 14.24
C ALA A 149 -5.51 -8.91 14.45
N ALA A 150 -4.77 -9.62 13.58
CA ALA A 150 -4.50 -11.05 13.75
C ALA A 150 -3.64 -11.34 15.00
N VAL A 151 -2.61 -10.52 15.27
CA VAL A 151 -1.81 -10.64 16.49
C VAL A 151 -2.68 -10.41 17.74
N ALA A 152 -3.55 -9.39 17.73
CA ALA A 152 -4.45 -9.09 18.83
C ALA A 152 -5.41 -10.27 19.12
N LYS A 153 -6.01 -10.88 18.08
CA LYS A 153 -6.84 -12.09 18.21
C LYS A 153 -6.10 -13.25 18.88
N LEU A 154 -4.82 -13.44 18.58
CA LEU A 154 -4.01 -14.49 19.21
C LEU A 154 -3.67 -14.17 20.68
N LEU A 155 -3.57 -12.88 21.03
CA LEU A 155 -3.30 -12.42 22.39
C LEU A 155 -4.55 -12.33 23.26
N GLU A 156 -5.73 -12.22 22.68
CA GLU A 156 -7.01 -12.02 23.37
C GLU A 156 -7.22 -12.97 24.57
N PRO A 157 -7.06 -14.31 24.46
CA PRO A 157 -7.22 -15.20 25.63
C PRO A 157 -6.19 -14.93 26.74
N LYS A 158 -4.97 -14.53 26.37
CA LYS A 158 -3.89 -14.21 27.31
C LYS A 158 -4.13 -12.88 28.00
N ILE A 159 -4.66 -11.89 27.28
CA ILE A 159 -5.08 -10.60 27.83
C ILE A 159 -6.21 -10.83 28.85
N HIS A 160 -7.24 -11.61 28.52
CA HIS A 160 -8.32 -11.95 29.46
C HIS A 160 -7.82 -12.66 30.73
N GLN A 161 -6.87 -13.59 30.57
CA GLN A 161 -6.24 -14.27 31.71
C GLN A 161 -5.51 -13.26 32.62
N ALA A 162 -4.72 -12.35 32.03
CA ALA A 162 -3.99 -11.33 32.77
C ALA A 162 -4.94 -10.33 33.49
N VAL A 163 -6.02 -9.92 32.84
CA VAL A 163 -7.05 -9.06 33.45
C VAL A 163 -7.71 -9.76 34.64
N THR A 164 -8.09 -11.03 34.49
CA THR A 164 -8.70 -11.82 35.58
C THR A 164 -7.76 -11.95 36.78
N LEU A 165 -6.47 -12.22 36.53
CA LEU A 165 -5.46 -12.33 37.59
C LEU A 165 -5.34 -11.02 38.38
N ARG A 166 -5.20 -9.88 37.67
CA ARG A 166 -5.12 -8.56 38.30
C ARG A 166 -6.37 -8.23 39.12
N GLN A 167 -7.56 -8.58 38.62
CA GLN A 167 -8.81 -8.35 39.34
C GLN A 167 -8.90 -9.16 40.64
N ARG A 168 -8.44 -10.42 40.63
CA ARG A 168 -8.37 -11.25 41.85
C ARG A 168 -7.41 -10.66 42.88
N GLU A 169 -6.21 -10.24 42.45
CA GLU A 169 -5.23 -9.58 43.33
C GLU A 169 -5.77 -8.28 43.96
N THR A 170 -6.63 -7.54 43.25
CA THR A 170 -7.28 -6.33 43.80
C THR A 170 -8.42 -6.64 44.76
N VAL A 171 -9.14 -7.75 44.59
CA VAL A 171 -10.25 -8.16 45.46
C VAL A 171 -9.74 -8.78 46.77
N ASP A 172 -8.63 -9.51 46.71
CA ASP A 172 -8.00 -10.14 47.89
C ASP A 172 -7.21 -9.15 48.77
N GLY A 173 -7.44 -7.84 48.61
CA GLY A 173 -6.95 -6.82 49.54
C GLY A 173 -5.47 -6.49 49.43
N GLY A 174 -4.88 -6.56 48.23
CA GLY A 174 -3.61 -5.92 47.89
C GLY A 174 -2.51 -6.01 48.96
N ARG A 175 -1.99 -7.21 49.21
CA ARG A 175 -0.74 -7.39 49.95
C ARG A 175 0.13 -8.48 49.32
N SER A 176 1.05 -8.06 48.46
CA SER A 176 2.44 -8.55 48.48
C SER A 176 3.36 -7.49 47.88
N ARG A 177 4.56 -7.39 48.45
CA ARG A 177 5.61 -6.36 48.30
C ARG A 177 6.05 -6.04 46.87
#